data_AF-A0A084Q7Z7-F1
#
_entry.id   AF-A0A084Q7Z7-F1
#
_cell.length_a   1.000
_cell.length_b   1.000
_cell.length_c   1.000
_cell.angle_alpha   90.00
_cell.angle_beta   90.00
_cell.angle_gamma   90.00
#
_symmetry.space_group_name_H-M   'P 1'
#
loop_
_entity.id
_entity.type
_entity.pdbx_description
1 polymer ?
#
loop_
_entity_poly.entity_id
_entity_poly.type
_entity_poly.pdbx_seq_one_letter_code
_entity_poly.pdbx_strand_id
1 'polypeptide(L)' 'MPKQTISTHYMTEMNLQRLLEALFPGKKDFNIRMRNDVFRFDVPKVVDESEFM' A
#
# COMPACT_ATOMS: atom_id res chain seq x y z
N MET A 1 2.74 9.72 5.72
CA MET A 1 2.40 8.29 5.51
C MET A 1 3.67 7.58 5.09
N PRO A 2 4.00 6.40 5.66
CA PRO A 2 5.16 5.64 5.22
C PRO A 2 5.00 5.23 3.75
N LYS A 3 6.06 5.45 2.95
CA LYS A 3 6.10 5.08 1.53
C LYS A 3 6.47 3.61 1.42
N GLN A 4 5.61 2.84 0.79
CA GLN A 4 5.81 1.41 0.55
C GLN A 4 6.10 1.17 -0.93
N THR A 5 6.81 0.08 -1.21
CA THR A 5 7.19 -0.27 -2.59
C THR A 5 7.00 -1.75 -2.88
N ILE A 6 6.55 -2.08 -4.08
CA ILE A 6 6.52 -3.48 -4.57
C ILE A 6 6.93 -3.54 -6.04
N SER A 7 7.71 -4.55 -6.43
CA SER A 7 8.07 -4.77 -7.82
C SER A 7 6.86 -5.20 -8.65
N THR A 8 6.76 -4.68 -9.87
CA THR A 8 5.73 -5.02 -10.86
C THR A 8 5.80 -6.49 -11.29
N HIS A 9 6.94 -7.15 -11.07
CA HIS A 9 7.12 -8.57 -11.36
C HIS A 9 6.23 -9.47 -10.48
N TYR A 10 5.94 -9.06 -9.25
CA TYR A 10 5.17 -9.86 -8.30
C TYR A 10 3.66 -9.56 -8.33
N MET A 11 3.27 -8.38 -8.81
CA MET A 11 1.88 -7.93 -8.72
C MET A 11 1.58 -6.86 -9.76
N THR A 12 0.34 -6.87 -10.28
CA THR A 12 -0.20 -5.81 -11.14
C THR A 12 -0.80 -4.68 -10.31
N GLU A 13 -0.93 -3.49 -10.89
CA GLU A 13 -1.53 -2.32 -10.22
C GLU A 13 -2.95 -2.60 -9.71
N MET A 14 -3.77 -3.28 -10.50
CA MET A 14 -5.15 -3.64 -10.12
C MET A 14 -5.17 -4.57 -8.90
N ASN A 15 -4.28 -5.56 -8.86
CA ASN A 15 -4.19 -6.47 -7.72
C ASN A 15 -3.63 -5.75 -6.48
N LEU A 16 -2.68 -4.82 -6.66
CA LEU A 16 -2.16 -3.96 -5.60
C LEU A 16 -3.29 -3.12 -5.00
N GLN A 17 -4.09 -2.47 -5.84
CA GLN A 17 -5.22 -1.68 -5.38
C GLN A 17 -6.24 -2.51 -4.61
N ARG A 18 -6.64 -3.68 -5.14
CA ARG A 18 -7.57 -4.59 -4.45
C ARG A 18 -7.06 -5.03 -3.09
N LEU A 19 -5.77 -5.35 -3.01
CA LEU A 19 -5.12 -5.76 -1.75
C LEU A 19 -5.10 -4.60 -0.75
N LEU A 20 -4.78 -3.38 -1.19
CA LEU A 20 -4.76 -2.21 -0.32
C LEU A 20 -6.16 -1.83 0.18
N GLU A 21 -7.18 -1.90 -0.67
CA GLU A 21 -8.58 -1.67 -0.29
C GLU A 21 -9.09 -2.72 0.70
N ALA A 22 -8.64 -3.99 0.58
CA ALA A 22 -8.98 -5.05 1.52
C ALA A 22 -8.30 -4.88 2.89
N LEU A 23 -7.04 -4.42 2.90
CA LEU A 23 -6.27 -4.19 4.14
C LEU A 23 -6.67 -2.91 4.87
N PHE A 24 -7.12 -1.88 4.15
CA PHE A 24 -7.47 -0.58 4.71
C PHE A 24 -8.91 -0.20 4.33
N PRO A 25 -9.92 -0.89 4.89
CA PRO A 25 -11.32 -0.61 4.60
C PRO A 25 -11.64 0.86 4.95
N GLY A 26 -12.13 1.61 3.97
CA GLY A 26 -12.46 3.03 4.11
C GLY A 26 -11.45 4.00 3.50
N LYS A 27 -10.25 3.54 3.12
CA LYS A 27 -9.30 4.31 2.31
C LYS A 27 -9.34 3.80 0.87
N LYS A 28 -9.53 4.72 -0.09
CA LYS A 28 -9.55 4.41 -1.53
C LYS A 28 -8.39 5.04 -2.30
N ASP A 29 -7.77 6.07 -1.75
CA ASP A 29 -6.69 6.80 -2.41
C ASP A 29 -5.34 6.44 -1.79
N PHE A 30 -4.58 5.60 -2.49
CA PHE A 30 -3.26 5.11 -2.05
C PHE A 30 -2.09 5.74 -2.82
N ASN A 31 -2.33 6.74 -3.68
CA ASN A 31 -1.30 7.38 -4.51
C ASN A 31 -0.34 6.40 -5.20
N ILE A 32 -0.87 5.32 -5.78
CA ILE A 32 -0.05 4.30 -6.45
C ILE A 32 0.61 4.92 -7.68
N ARG A 33 1.94 4.81 -7.78
CA ARG A 33 2.74 5.29 -8.91
C ARG A 33 3.80 4.28 -9.28
N MET A 34 3.94 4.00 -10.58
CA MET A 34 5.03 3.15 -11.08
C MET A 34 6.28 3.98 -11.37
N ARG A 35 7.44 3.51 -10.93
CA ARG A 35 8.74 4.06 -11.31
C ARG A 35 9.80 2.97 -11.30
N ASN A 36 10.50 2.79 -12.42
CA ASN A 36 11.54 1.77 -12.60
C ASN A 36 11.04 0.37 -12.23
N ASP A 37 9.91 -0.06 -12.80
CA ASP A 37 9.32 -1.40 -12.54
C ASP A 37 8.95 -1.66 -11.08
N VAL A 38 8.76 -0.59 -10.30
CA VAL A 38 8.36 -0.66 -8.90
C VAL A 38 7.17 0.26 -8.68
N PHE A 39 6.09 -0.28 -8.14
CA PHE A 39 5.00 0.50 -7.58
C PHE A 39 5.42 1.15 -6.27
N ARG A 40 5.07 2.42 -6.10
CA ARG A 40 5.22 3.21 -4.89
C ARG A 40 3.85 3.68 -4.45
N PHE A 41 3.52 3.54 -3.17
CA PHE A 41 2.19 3.85 -2.67
C PHE A 41 2.21 4.28 -1.20
N ASP A 42 1.16 4.99 -0.79
CA ASP A 42 0.98 5.55 0.54
C ASP A 42 -0.02 4.71 1.34
N VAL A 43 0.48 4.06 2.39
CA VAL A 43 -0.38 3.33 3.35
C VAL A 43 -0.55 4.11 4.65
N PRO A 44 -1.71 4.01 5.32
CA PRO A 44 -1.82 4.42 6.72
C PRO A 44 -0.73 3.72 7.55
N LYS A 45 -0.18 4.43 8.54
CA LYS A 45 0.67 3.77 9.53
C LYS A 45 -0.27 2.85 10.31
N VAL A 46 -0.10 1.53 10.19
CA VAL A 46 -0.77 0.60 11.09
C VAL A 46 -0.17 0.91 12.47
N VAL A 47 -0.95 1.60 13.31
CA VAL A 47 -0.60 1.73 14.71
C VAL A 47 -0.91 0.36 15.28
N ASP A 48 0.14 -0.43 15.48
CA ASP A 48 0.02 -1.69 16.20
C ASP A 48 -0.38 -1.31 17.64
N GLU A 49 -1.54 -1.75 18.12
CA GLU A 49 -1.98 -1.50 19.50
C GLU A 49 -0.97 -2.04 20.53
N SER A 50 0.01 -2.83 20.08
CA SER A 50 1.17 -3.30 20.83
C SER A 50 2.14 -2.18 21.28
N GLU A 51 2.07 -0.96 20.74
CA GLU A 51 2.90 0.18 21.21
C GLU A 51 2.29 0.95 22.41
N PHE A 52 1.11 0.56 22.91
CA PHE A 52 0.42 1.22 24.02
C PHE A 52 0.38 0.43 25.35
N MET A 53 1.12 -0.68 25.50
CA MET A 53 1.25 -1.42 26.76
C MET A 53 2.59 -1.20 27.46
#